data_AF-A0A3B8P1C1-F1
#
_entry.id   AF-A0A3B8P1C1-F1
#
_cell.length_a   1.000
_cell.length_b   1.000
_cell.length_c   1.000
_cell.angle_alpha   90.00
_cell.angle_beta   90.00
_cell.angle_gamma   90.00
#
_symmetry.space_group_name_H-M   'P 1'
#
loop_
_entity.id
_entity.type
_entity.pdbx_description
1 polymer ?
#
loop_
_entity_poly.entity_id
_entity_poly.type
_entity_poly.pdbx_seq_one_letter_code
_entity_poly.pdbx_strand_id
1 'polypeptide(L)'
;MSQVYSVAVVVGSLRKDSYNRKVARALSELAPSSLALKIVEIGDLPMYNEDVEAQGAPEPWQRFRDEIRRSDAVLFVTPEYNRSVPGCLKNAIDVGSR
;
A
#
# COMPACT_ATOMS: atom_id res chain seq x y z
N MET A 1 20.23 -7.09 -19.95
CA MET A 1 18.91 -7.47 -19.42
C MET A 1 18.16 -6.18 -19.14
N SER A 2 16.88 -6.08 -19.51
CA SER A 2 16.05 -4.93 -19.14
C SER A 2 15.92 -4.86 -17.62
N GLN A 3 16.01 -3.67 -17.05
CA GLN A 3 15.80 -3.44 -15.62
C GLN A 3 14.36 -3.84 -15.26
N VAL A 4 14.20 -4.58 -14.16
CA VAL A 4 12.88 -4.91 -13.58
C VAL A 4 12.60 -3.89 -12.48
N TYR A 5 11.46 -3.19 -12.56
CA TYR A 5 11.03 -2.24 -11.54
C TYR A 5 10.05 -2.90 -10.59
N SER A 6 10.32 -2.77 -9.30
CA SER A 6 9.45 -3.20 -8.22
C SER A 6 8.34 -2.17 -7.99
N VAL A 7 7.09 -2.63 -7.95
CA VAL A 7 5.92 -1.76 -7.78
C VAL A 7 5.11 -2.21 -6.57
N ALA A 8 5.06 -1.36 -5.55
CA ALA A 8 4.18 -1.57 -4.40
C ALA A 8 2.73 -1.23 -4.76
N VAL A 9 1.84 -2.22 -4.64
CA VAL A 9 0.41 -2.04 -4.91
C VAL A 9 -0.33 -1.89 -3.59
N VAL A 10 -0.88 -0.70 -3.34
CA VAL A 10 -1.65 -0.39 -2.13
C VAL A 10 -3.14 -0.43 -2.45
N VAL A 11 -3.85 -1.37 -1.83
CA VAL A 11 -5.30 -1.56 -2.05
C VAL A 11 -6.10 -0.84 -0.97
N GLY A 12 -6.85 0.20 -1.35
CA GLY A 12 -7.62 1.04 -0.41
C GLY A 12 -8.89 0.41 0.18
N SER A 13 -9.05 -0.92 0.10
CA SER A 13 -10.21 -1.64 0.62
C SER A 13 -9.77 -2.92 1.32
N LEU A 14 -10.12 -3.05 2.60
CA LEU A 14 -9.66 -4.14 3.48
C LEU A 14 -10.51 -5.42 3.39
N ARG A 15 -11.74 -5.36 2.85
CA ARG A 15 -12.61 -6.55 2.78
C ARG A 15 -11.99 -7.63 1.89
N LYS A 16 -12.12 -8.90 2.32
CA LYS A 16 -11.59 -10.09 1.62
C LYS A 16 -11.95 -10.13 0.13
N ASP A 17 -13.22 -9.87 -0.20
CA ASP A 17 -13.73 -9.97 -1.58
C ASP A 17 -13.70 -8.63 -2.37
N SER A 18 -12.83 -7.70 -1.99
CA SER A 18 -12.69 -6.37 -2.61
C SER A 18 -12.56 -6.44 -4.14
N TYR A 19 -13.39 -5.68 -4.86
CA TYR A 19 -13.25 -5.52 -6.32
C TYR A 19 -11.91 -4.88 -6.68
N ASN A 20 -11.46 -3.89 -5.91
CA ASN A 20 -10.15 -3.26 -6.07
C ASN A 20 -8.99 -4.26 -5.89
N ARG A 21 -9.13 -5.22 -4.97
CA ARG A 21 -8.14 -6.29 -4.81
C ARG A 21 -8.12 -7.24 -6.01
N LYS A 22 -9.29 -7.55 -6.59
CA LYS A 22 -9.38 -8.35 -7.83
C LYS A 22 -8.70 -7.64 -8.99
N VAL A 23 -8.93 -6.32 -9.14
CA VAL A 23 -8.25 -5.48 -10.14
C VAL A 23 -6.73 -5.47 -9.93
N ALA A 24 -6.26 -5.26 -8.70
CA ALA A 24 -4.82 -5.28 -8.39
C ALA A 24 -4.14 -6.60 -8.77
N ARG A 25 -4.82 -7.75 -8.55
CA ARG A 25 -4.33 -9.07 -8.96
C ARG A 25 -4.28 -9.21 -10.48
N ALA A 26 -5.35 -8.83 -11.18
CA ALA A 26 -5.40 -8.86 -12.64
C ALA A 26 -4.30 -7.98 -13.27
N LEU A 27 -4.04 -6.80 -12.71
CA LEU A 27 -2.94 -5.93 -13.15
C LEU A 27 -1.56 -6.57 -12.94
N SER A 28 -1.40 -7.34 -11.86
CA SER A 28 -0.14 -8.05 -11.58
C SER A 28 0.08 -9.20 -12.58
N GLU A 29 -1.00 -9.90 -13.00
CA GLU A 29 -0.94 -10.95 -14.01
C GLU A 29 -0.69 -10.42 -15.43
N LEU A 30 -1.18 -9.22 -15.73
CA LEU A 30 -1.01 -8.54 -17.02
C LEU A 30 0.29 -7.73 -17.12
N ALA A 31 1.04 -7.60 -16.02
CA ALA A 31 2.24 -6.78 -15.99
C ALA A 31 3.30 -7.33 -16.97
N PRO A 32 3.97 -6.46 -17.76
CA PRO A 32 5.12 -6.88 -18.56
C PRO A 32 6.25 -7.36 -17.65
N SER A 33 7.17 -8.17 -18.19
CA SER A 33 8.30 -8.72 -17.42
C SER A 33 9.25 -7.66 -16.83
N SER A 34 9.14 -6.40 -17.26
CA SER A 34 9.86 -5.26 -16.69
C SER A 34 9.22 -4.70 -15.40
N LEU A 35 8.05 -5.18 -14.99
CA LEU A 35 7.34 -4.72 -13.79
C LEU A 35 7.04 -5.90 -12.86
N ALA A 36 7.50 -5.81 -11.63
CA ALA A 36 7.21 -6.76 -10.56
C ALA A 36 6.24 -6.12 -9.55
N LEU A 37 4.94 -6.37 -9.70
CA LEU A 37 3.90 -5.84 -8.83
C LEU A 37 3.74 -6.72 -7.58
N LYS A 38 3.74 -6.11 -6.39
CA LYS A 38 3.49 -6.79 -5.11
C LYS A 38 2.46 -6.00 -4.31
N ILE A 39 1.41 -6.66 -3.85
CA ILE A 39 0.45 -6.04 -2.92
C ILE A 39 1.11 -5.85 -1.56
N VAL A 40 1.06 -4.62 -1.05
CA VAL A 40 1.51 -4.23 0.28
C VAL A 40 0.28 -4.08 1.18
N GLU A 41 0.23 -4.86 2.25
CA GLU A 41 -0.93 -4.92 3.15
C GLU A 41 -0.94 -3.75 4.15
N ILE A 42 -2.10 -3.10 4.25
CA ILE A 42 -2.34 -1.91 5.12
C ILE A 42 -3.39 -2.15 6.21
N GLY A 43 -3.97 -3.36 6.27
CA GLY A 43 -5.12 -3.65 7.15
C GLY A 43 -4.78 -3.81 8.62
N ASP A 44 -3.50 -4.00 8.93
CA ASP A 44 -2.92 -4.16 10.26
C ASP A 44 -2.26 -2.88 10.77
N LEU A 45 -2.26 -1.78 10.00
CA LEU A 45 -1.68 -0.51 10.41
C LEU A 45 -2.52 0.13 11.52
N PRO A 46 -1.95 0.35 12.73
CA PRO A 46 -2.57 1.21 13.72
C PRO A 46 -2.80 2.62 13.16
N MET A 47 -3.78 3.33 13.70
CA MET A 47 -4.01 4.74 13.36
C MET A 47 -2.77 5.57 13.71
N TYR A 48 -2.36 6.43 12.78
CA TYR A 48 -1.24 7.33 12.98
C TYR A 48 -1.44 8.20 14.22
N ASN A 49 -0.40 8.27 15.05
CA ASN A 49 -0.31 9.12 16.22
C ASN A 49 1.17 9.50 16.42
N GLU A 50 1.46 10.79 16.47
CA GLU A 50 2.82 11.32 16.59
C GLU A 50 3.45 11.00 17.95
N ASP A 51 2.66 10.91 19.03
CA ASP A 51 3.15 10.47 20.35
C ASP A 51 3.63 9.02 20.34
N VAL A 52 2.95 8.17 19.55
CA VAL A 52 3.35 6.77 19.35
C VAL A 52 4.62 6.71 18.50
N GLU A 53 4.74 7.55 17.47
CA GLU A 53 5.95 7.64 16.65
C GLU A 53 7.16 8.06 17.49
N ALA A 54 7.01 9.07 18.35
CA ALA A 54 8.06 9.57 19.23
C ALA A 54 8.57 8.51 20.23
N GLN A 55 7.73 7.54 20.57
CA GLN A 55 8.08 6.42 21.45
C GLN A 55 8.71 5.23 20.70
N GLY A 56 8.73 5.28 19.37
CA GLY A 56 9.19 4.22 18.48
C GLY A 56 8.05 3.70 17.60
N ALA A 57 8.24 3.79 16.29
CA ALA A 57 7.24 3.37 15.31
C ALA A 57 6.83 1.89 15.52
N PRO A 58 5.52 1.57 15.56
CA PRO A 58 5.02 0.19 15.60
C PRO A 58 5.60 -0.66 14.47
N GLU A 59 5.78 -1.96 14.73
CA GLU A 59 6.31 -2.91 13.72
C GLU A 59 5.53 -2.87 12.39
N PRO A 60 4.17 -2.82 12.36
CA PRO A 60 3.43 -2.70 11.11
C PRO A 60 3.78 -1.44 10.31
N TRP A 61 4.08 -0.32 10.99
CA TRP A 61 4.49 0.92 10.33
C TRP A 61 5.88 0.78 9.72
N GLN A 62 6.82 0.19 10.46
CA GLN A 62 8.18 -0.06 9.97
C GLN A 62 8.16 -1.00 8.75
N ARG A 63 7.45 -2.13 8.84
CA ARG A 63 7.23 -3.06 7.73
C ARG A 63 6.69 -2.35 6.50
N PHE A 64 5.60 -1.58 6.67
CA PHE A 64 4.99 -0.86 5.56
C PHE A 64 5.94 0.16 4.93
N ARG A 65 6.60 1.00 5.74
CA ARG A 65 7.58 2.00 5.27
C ARG A 65 8.73 1.35 4.52
N ASP A 66 9.23 0.22 4.99
CA ASP A 66 10.31 -0.51 4.34
C ASP A 66 9.89 -1.12 3.00
N GLU A 67 8.68 -1.68 2.91
CA GLU A 67 8.15 -2.19 1.64
C GLU A 67 7.95 -1.06 0.61
N ILE A 68 7.48 0.10 1.04
CA ILE A 68 7.35 1.28 0.16
C ILE A 68 8.73 1.81 -0.24
N ARG A 69 9.67 1.99 0.70
CA ARG A 69 11.02 2.54 0.46
C ARG A 69 11.85 1.67 -0.49
N ARG A 70 11.64 0.36 -0.49
CA ARG A 70 12.32 -0.58 -1.40
C ARG A 70 11.73 -0.64 -2.80
N SER A 71 10.55 -0.03 -3.01
CA SER A 71 9.85 -0.09 -4.29
C SER A 71 10.25 1.07 -5.20
N ASP A 72 10.40 0.80 -6.49
CA ASP A 72 10.70 1.82 -7.51
C ASP A 72 9.48 2.68 -7.85
N ALA A 73 8.27 2.15 -7.66
CA ALA A 73 7.01 2.85 -7.86
C ALA A 73 5.93 2.38 -6.88
N VAL A 74 4.87 3.19 -6.74
CA VAL A 74 3.68 2.86 -5.96
C VAL A 74 2.43 2.99 -6.84
N LEU A 75 1.58 1.97 -6.82
CA LEU A 75 0.29 1.94 -7.50
C LEU A 75 -0.84 1.87 -6.47
N PHE A 76 -1.69 2.89 -6.45
CA PHE A 76 -2.88 2.91 -5.61
C PHE A 76 -4.09 2.35 -6.36
N VAL A 77 -4.77 1.36 -5.78
CA VAL A 77 -6.02 0.79 -6.31
C VAL A 77 -7.08 0.92 -5.23
N THR A 78 -7.95 1.91 -5.34
CA THR A 78 -8.83 2.35 -4.24
C THR A 78 -10.27 2.53 -4.66
N PRO A 79 -11.26 2.16 -3.82
CA PRO A 79 -12.61 2.66 -3.98
C PRO A 79 -12.69 4.14 -3.58
N GLU A 80 -13.85 4.74 -3.82
CA GLU A 80 -14.27 6.01 -3.24
C GLU A 80 -15.20 5.74 -2.05
N TYR A 81 -14.90 6.29 -0.87
CA TYR A 81 -15.79 6.29 0.29
C TYR A 81 -16.22 7.72 0.60
N ASN A 82 -17.53 7.97 0.67
CA ASN A 82 -18.09 9.28 1.01
C ASN A 82 -17.52 10.44 0.19
N ARG A 83 -17.40 10.27 -1.14
CA ARG A 83 -16.83 11.26 -2.07
C ARG A 83 -15.36 11.60 -1.80
N SER A 84 -14.63 10.71 -1.12
CA SER A 84 -13.23 10.91 -0.76
C SER A 84 -12.45 9.60 -0.71
N VAL A 85 -11.21 9.70 -0.24
CA VAL A 85 -10.28 8.60 -0.04
C VAL A 85 -10.71 7.78 1.19
N PRO A 86 -10.68 6.44 1.15
CA PRO A 86 -10.94 5.59 2.30
C PRO A 86 -10.02 5.93 3.48
N GLY A 87 -10.58 5.98 4.70
CA GLY A 87 -9.82 6.34 5.90
C GLY A 87 -8.61 5.45 6.16
N CYS A 88 -8.71 4.13 5.92
CA CYS A 88 -7.57 3.21 6.05
C CYS A 88 -6.44 3.51 5.05
N LEU A 89 -6.78 3.89 3.81
CA LEU A 89 -5.80 4.29 2.81
C LEU A 89 -5.15 5.62 3.19
N LYS A 90 -5.94 6.59 3.65
CA LYS A 90 -5.41 7.87 4.12
C LYS A 90 -4.47 7.67 5.32
N ASN A 91 -4.82 6.79 6.25
CA ASN A 91 -3.95 6.42 7.37
C ASN A 91 -2.64 5.80 6.89
N ALA A 92 -2.68 4.90 5.90
CA ALA A 92 -1.46 4.33 5.32
C ALA A 92 -0.56 5.41 4.68
N ILE A 93 -1.15 6.39 4.01
CA ILE A 93 -0.41 7.55 3.47
C ILE A 93 0.22 8.37 4.60
N ASP A 94 -0.51 8.61 5.69
CA ASP A 94 0.01 9.35 6.85
C ASP A 94 1.19 8.61 7.50
N VAL A 95 1.05 7.30 7.75
CA VAL A 95 2.12 6.44 8.24
C VAL A 95 3.31 6.44 7.29
N GLY A 96 3.08 6.36 5.97
CA GLY A 96 4.13 6.33 4.94
C GLY A 96 4.78 7.67 4.60
N SER A 97 4.34 8.78 5.21
CA SER A 97 4.87 10.13 4.93
C SER A 97 6.22 10.44 5.58
N ARG A 98 6.93 9.41 6.07
CA ARG A 98 8.17 9.48 6.87
C ARG A 98 9.26 8.58 6.30
#